data_AF-A0A0H3BYJ5-F1
#
_entry.id   AF-A0A0H3BYJ5-F1
#
_cell.length_a   1.000
_cell.length_b   1.000
_cell.length_c   1.000
_cell.angle_alpha   90.00
_cell.angle_beta   90.00
_cell.angle_gamma   90.00
#
_symmetry.space_group_name_H-M   'P 1'
#
loop_
_entity.id
_entity.type
_entity.pdbx_description
1 polymer ?
#
loop_
_entity_poly.entity_id
_entity_poly.type
_entity_poly.pdbx_seq_one_letter_code
_entity_poly.pdbx_strand_id
1 'polypeptide(L)'
;MPKAELVYRPAKQSEKAEAGDYEHLCQIWEGVTGGTAKVWATEMRDHPDFKQVVLNPTHKIVFIDYEGFRLFVKWKSRNRYKPKKETLAEMLENIKFEKRVGV
;
A
#
# COMPACT_ATOMS: atom_id res chain seq x y z
N MET A 1 -31.73 34.57 10.69
CA MET A 1 -30.48 33.87 10.33
C MET A 1 -30.86 32.49 9.80
N PRO A 2 -30.51 32.10 8.56
CA PRO A 2 -30.64 30.69 8.18
C PRO A 2 -29.68 29.88 9.06
N LYS A 3 -30.22 28.83 9.70
CA LYS A 3 -29.47 27.92 10.58
C LYS A 3 -28.48 27.12 9.75
N ALA A 4 -27.28 26.90 10.30
CA ALA A 4 -26.20 26.16 9.69
C ALA A 4 -26.64 24.77 9.20
N GLU A 5 -26.17 24.38 8.01
CA GLU A 5 -26.26 22.99 7.54
C GLU A 5 -25.47 22.09 8.48
N LEU A 6 -26.19 21.20 9.16
CA LEU A 6 -25.61 20.20 10.04
C LEU A 6 -25.42 18.92 9.22
N VAL A 7 -24.25 18.77 8.60
CA VAL A 7 -23.89 17.53 7.90
C VAL A 7 -23.49 16.48 8.94
N TYR A 8 -24.44 15.64 9.32
CA TYR A 8 -24.22 14.51 10.22
C TYR A 8 -23.68 13.31 9.42
N ARG A 9 -22.53 12.75 9.83
CA ARG A 9 -22.02 11.47 9.31
C ARG A 9 -22.17 10.35 10.37
N PRO A 10 -22.74 9.17 10.05
CA PRO A 10 -23.03 8.12 11.03
C PRO A 10 -21.80 7.39 11.60
N ALA A 11 -21.95 6.84 12.81
CA ALA A 11 -20.93 6.16 13.63
C ALA A 11 -20.40 4.79 13.12
N LYS A 12 -20.83 4.35 11.92
CA LYS A 12 -20.32 3.13 11.26
C LYS A 12 -20.09 3.46 9.79
N GLN A 13 -18.83 3.67 9.41
CA GLN A 13 -18.46 3.79 8.01
C GLN A 13 -18.68 2.44 7.32
N SER A 14 -19.51 2.44 6.27
CA SER A 14 -19.67 1.32 5.34
C SER A 14 -18.58 1.27 4.28
N GLU A 15 -17.75 2.32 4.19
CA GLU A 15 -16.64 2.40 3.27
C GLU A 15 -15.46 1.62 3.85
N LYS A 16 -14.95 0.68 3.06
CA LYS A 16 -13.73 -0.05 3.41
C LYS A 16 -12.60 0.96 3.49
N ALA A 17 -11.80 0.90 4.56
CA ALA A 17 -10.58 1.68 4.64
C ALA A 17 -9.70 1.36 3.42
N GLU A 18 -9.12 2.39 2.81
CA GLU A 18 -8.19 2.28 1.68
C GLU A 18 -6.73 2.32 2.13
N ALA A 19 -6.50 2.79 3.36
CA ALA A 19 -5.19 2.86 3.99
C ALA A 19 -5.30 2.57 5.49
N GLY A 20 -4.20 2.11 6.07
CA GLY A 20 -4.12 1.88 7.51
C GLY A 20 -2.70 1.91 8.04
N ASP A 21 -2.59 1.84 9.37
CA ASP A 21 -1.31 1.70 10.03
C ASP A 21 -0.77 0.26 9.95
N TYR A 22 0.33 -0.01 10.67
CA TYR A 22 0.94 -1.34 10.70
C TYR A 22 0.01 -2.41 11.29
N GLU A 23 -0.84 -2.10 12.26
CA GLU A 23 -1.73 -3.09 12.87
C GLU A 23 -2.81 -3.51 11.89
N HIS A 24 -3.39 -2.55 11.17
CA HIS A 24 -4.36 -2.83 10.12
C HIS A 24 -3.73 -3.63 8.97
N LEU A 25 -2.48 -3.34 8.58
CA LEU A 25 -1.76 -4.19 7.61
C LEU A 25 -1.63 -5.63 8.12
N CYS A 26 -1.27 -5.84 9.38
CA CYS A 26 -1.12 -7.19 9.93
C CYS A 26 -2.44 -7.98 9.97
N GLN A 27 -3.58 -7.30 10.10
CA GLN A 27 -4.91 -7.93 10.04
C GLN A 27 -5.28 -8.38 8.62
N ILE A 28 -4.86 -7.64 7.60
CA ILE A 28 -5.21 -7.90 6.20
C ILE A 28 -4.25 -8.90 5.55
N TRP A 29 -2.95 -8.80 5.84
CA TRP A 29 -1.91 -9.66 5.26
C TRP A 29 -1.39 -10.66 6.29
N GLU A 30 -2.01 -11.84 6.31
CA GLU A 30 -1.60 -12.95 7.18
C GLU A 30 -0.10 -13.26 7.04
N GLY A 31 0.59 -13.39 8.17
CA GLY A 31 2.04 -13.61 8.24
C GLY A 31 2.90 -12.33 8.17
N VAL A 32 2.33 -11.16 7.87
CA VAL A 32 3.03 -9.88 8.07
C VAL A 32 2.97 -9.52 9.54
N THR A 33 4.14 -9.47 10.20
CA THR A 33 4.26 -8.99 11.58
C THR A 33 4.42 -7.48 11.61
N GLY A 34 4.14 -6.84 12.75
CA GLY A 34 4.37 -5.40 12.92
C GLY A 34 5.83 -4.99 12.69
N GLY A 35 6.80 -5.88 13.00
CA GLY A 35 8.21 -5.67 12.66
C GLY A 35 8.46 -5.70 11.16
N THR A 36 7.93 -6.71 10.47
CA THR A 36 8.00 -6.83 9.00
C THR A 36 7.35 -5.62 8.32
N ALA A 37 6.18 -5.19 8.77
CA ALA A 37 5.46 -4.05 8.22
C ALA A 37 6.27 -2.76 8.32
N LYS A 38 6.94 -2.51 9.44
CA LYS A 38 7.85 -1.36 9.63
C LYS A 38 9.04 -1.40 8.67
N VAL A 39 9.69 -2.56 8.54
CA VAL A 39 10.82 -2.73 7.61
C VAL A 39 10.36 -2.45 6.19
N TRP A 40 9.23 -3.03 5.78
CA TRP A 40 8.71 -2.85 4.43
C TRP A 40 8.26 -1.42 4.15
N ALA A 41 7.64 -0.73 5.12
CA ALA A 41 7.31 0.68 4.97
C ALA A 41 8.55 1.56 4.84
N THR A 42 9.66 1.22 5.50
CA THR A 42 10.96 1.90 5.29
C THR A 42 11.47 1.66 3.87
N GLU A 43 11.48 0.41 3.41
CA GLU A 43 11.87 0.11 2.02
C GLU A 43 11.00 0.82 0.99
N MET A 44 9.68 0.94 1.23
CA MET A 44 8.77 1.68 0.37
C MET A 44 9.10 3.16 0.34
N ARG A 45 9.38 3.79 1.50
CA ARG A 45 9.80 5.19 1.60
C ARG A 45 11.08 5.49 0.81
N ASP A 46 12.01 4.53 0.79
CA ASP A 46 13.28 4.67 0.10
C ASP A 46 13.19 4.31 -1.40
N HIS A 47 12.06 3.76 -1.85
CA HIS A 47 11.87 3.32 -3.23
C HIS A 47 11.20 4.42 -4.08
N PRO A 48 11.76 4.78 -5.25
CA PRO A 48 11.24 5.88 -6.09
C PRO A 48 9.77 5.70 -6.48
N ASP A 49 9.36 4.46 -6.78
CA ASP A 49 8.00 4.14 -7.22
C ASP A 49 6.99 3.86 -6.08
N PHE A 50 7.44 3.69 -4.84
CA PHE A 50 6.56 3.31 -3.72
C PHE A 50 6.55 4.32 -2.57
N LYS A 51 7.42 5.34 -2.58
CA LYS A 51 7.50 6.33 -1.50
C LYS A 51 6.17 7.04 -1.24
N GLN A 52 5.37 7.26 -2.28
CA GLN A 52 4.07 7.91 -2.19
C GLN A 52 2.97 7.04 -1.57
N VAL A 53 3.20 5.73 -1.43
CA VAL A 53 2.26 4.79 -0.81
C VAL A 53 2.24 4.92 0.71
N VAL A 54 3.32 5.45 1.30
CA VAL A 54 3.45 5.62 2.74
C VAL A 54 3.28 7.11 3.09
N LEU A 55 2.19 7.42 3.80
CA LEU A 55 1.88 8.76 4.26
C LEU A 55 2.25 8.89 5.75
N ASN A 56 3.20 9.78 6.04
CA ASN A 56 3.64 10.08 7.41
C ASN A 56 3.26 11.52 7.77
N PRO A 57 2.00 11.80 8.14
CA PRO A 57 1.59 13.15 8.53
C PRO A 57 2.31 13.64 9.80
N THR A 58 2.80 12.72 10.65
CA THR A 58 3.65 13.02 11.81
C THR A 58 4.68 11.90 12.04
N HIS A 59 5.59 12.09 12.99
CA HIS A 59 6.57 11.06 13.38
C HIS A 59 5.96 9.80 14.04
N LYS A 60 4.71 9.85 14.52
CA LYS A 60 4.03 8.71 15.18
C LYS A 60 2.94 8.05 14.33
N ILE A 61 2.48 8.75 13.29
CA ILE A 61 1.33 8.32 12.49
C ILE A 61 1.83 7.90 11.11
N VAL A 62 1.32 6.76 10.65
CA VAL A 62 1.59 6.23 9.32
C VAL A 62 0.28 5.71 8.75
N PHE A 63 0.03 6.04 7.49
CA PHE A 63 -1.02 5.43 6.68
C PHE A 63 -0.37 4.82 5.46
N ILE A 64 -0.67 3.56 5.19
CA ILE A 64 -0.13 2.80 4.07
C ILE A 64 -1.31 2.44 3.18
N ASP A 65 -1.30 2.96 1.95
CA ASP A 65 -2.30 2.66 0.95
C ASP A 65 -2.28 1.16 0.60
N TYR A 66 -3.44 0.51 0.67
CA TYR A 66 -3.54 -0.94 0.59
C TYR A 66 -3.26 -1.48 -0.81
N GLU A 67 -3.68 -0.78 -1.86
CA GLU A 67 -3.39 -1.20 -3.24
C GLU A 67 -1.91 -0.99 -3.59
N GLY A 68 -1.33 0.13 -3.15
CA GLY A 68 0.10 0.41 -3.28
C GLY A 68 0.95 -0.62 -2.51
N PHE A 69 0.54 -1.01 -1.30
CA PHE A 69 1.21 -2.07 -0.54
C PHE A 69 1.11 -3.42 -1.27
N ARG A 70 -0.06 -3.76 -1.82
CA ARG A 70 -0.25 -4.97 -2.63
C ARG A 70 0.66 -4.99 -3.86
N LEU A 71 0.82 -3.85 -4.55
CA LEU A 71 1.76 -3.70 -5.66
C LEU A 71 3.21 -3.86 -5.20
N PHE A 72 3.57 -3.30 -4.05
CA PHE A 72 4.91 -3.45 -3.46
C PHE A 72 5.23 -4.91 -3.12
N VAL A 73 4.30 -5.65 -2.51
CA VAL A 73 4.47 -7.08 -2.20
C VAL A 73 4.69 -7.89 -3.47
N LYS A 74 3.91 -7.61 -4.52
CA LYS A 74 4.06 -8.27 -5.83
C LYS A 74 5.42 -7.96 -6.46
N TRP A 75 5.82 -6.69 -6.42
CA TRP A 75 7.12 -6.24 -6.88
C TRP A 75 8.26 -6.93 -6.13
N LYS A 76 8.16 -7.05 -4.81
CA LYS A 76 9.14 -7.76 -3.98
C LYS A 76 9.30 -9.21 -4.39
N SER A 77 8.18 -9.91 -4.59
CA SER A 77 8.18 -11.30 -5.03
C SER A 77 8.87 -11.47 -6.37
N ARG A 78 8.52 -10.64 -7.36
CA ARG A 78 9.11 -10.69 -8.71
C ARG A 78 10.58 -10.31 -8.77
N ASN A 79 11.03 -9.42 -7.89
CA ASN A 79 12.39 -8.90 -7.89
C ASN A 79 13.32 -9.58 -6.88
N ARG A 80 12.84 -10.57 -6.12
CA ARG A 80 13.61 -11.23 -5.04
C ARG A 80 14.97 -11.75 -5.49
N TYR A 81 15.04 -12.30 -6.70
CA TYR A 81 16.24 -12.94 -7.24
C TYR A 81 16.76 -12.26 -8.52
N LYS A 82 16.23 -11.09 -8.87
CA LYS A 82 16.63 -10.38 -10.08
C LYS A 82 17.87 -9.52 -9.79
N PRO A 83 18.94 -9.60 -10.61
CA PRO A 83 20.12 -8.76 -10.43
C PRO A 83 19.79 -7.28 -10.72
N LYS A 84 18.92 -7.03 -11.71
CA LYS A 84 18.33 -5.73 -11.98
C LYS A 84 16.84 -5.78 -11.64
N LYS A 85 16.42 -4.96 -10.69
CA LYS A 85 15.02 -4.88 -10.29
C LYS A 85 14.22 -4.12 -11.36
N GLU A 86 13.02 -4.61 -11.67
CA GLU A 86 12.03 -3.91 -12.49
C GLU A 86 11.59 -2.63 -11.76
N THR A 87 11.21 -1.59 -12.50
CA THR A 87 10.39 -0.50 -11.97
C THR A 87 8.94 -0.96 -11.82
N LEU A 88 8.10 -0.16 -11.14
CA LEU A 88 6.66 -0.43 -11.06
C LEU A 88 6.02 -0.44 -12.46
N ALA A 89 6.40 0.50 -13.33
CA ALA A 89 5.88 0.56 -14.70
C ALA A 89 6.26 -0.70 -15.50
N GLU A 90 7.54 -1.07 -15.51
CA GLU A 90 8.03 -2.29 -16.16
C GLU A 90 7.32 -3.54 -15.61
N MET A 91 7.14 -3.63 -14.29
CA MET A 91 6.42 -4.75 -13.68
C MET A 91 4.98 -4.85 -14.19
N LEU A 92 4.24 -3.72 -14.27
CA LEU A 92 2.86 -3.69 -14.73
C LEU A 92 2.74 -4.07 -16.21
N GLU A 93 3.67 -3.59 -17.05
CA GLU A 93 3.75 -3.96 -18.46
C GLU A 93 4.04 -5.46 -18.62
N ASN A 94 5.00 -6.00 -17.86
CA ASN A 94 5.35 -7.40 -17.89
C ASN A 94 4.18 -8.29 -17.45
N ILE A 95 3.47 -7.93 -16.37
CA ILE A 95 2.26 -8.64 -15.93
C ILE A 95 1.18 -8.61 -17.03
N LYS A 96 1.00 -7.49 -17.72
CA LYS A 96 0.04 -7.36 -18.82
C LYS A 96 0.45 -8.24 -20.00
N PHE A 97 1.75 -8.31 -20.30
CA PHE A 97 2.30 -9.15 -21.34
C PHE A 97 2.10 -10.64 -21.02
N GLU A 98 2.50 -11.09 -19.84
CA GLU A 98 2.34 -12.47 -19.32
C GLU A 98 0.89 -12.96 -19.46
N LYS A 99 -0.06 -12.14 -18.99
CA LYS A 99 -1.51 -12.43 -19.13
C LYS A 99 -1.97 -12.59 -20.58
N ARG A 100 -1.39 -11.84 -21.52
CA ARG A 100 -1.75 -11.91 -22.95
C ARG A 100 -1.20 -13.18 -23.59
N VAL A 101 -0.02 -13.63 -23.18
CA VAL A 101 0.64 -14.83 -23.73
C VAL A 101 0.26 -16.13 -23.00
N GLY A 102 -0.51 -16.04 -21.90
CA GLY A 102 -0.98 -17.20 -21.14
C GLY A 102 0.09 -17.84 -20.27
N VAL A 103 1.08 -17.05 -19.83
CA VAL A 103 2.18 -17.47 -18.94
C VAL A 103 1.94 -16.92 -17.53
#